data_AF-C3YRF3-F1
#
_entry.id   AF-C3YRF3-F1
#
_cell.length_a   1.000
_cell.length_b   1.000
_cell.length_c   1.000
_cell.angle_alpha   90.00
_cell.angle_beta   90.00
_cell.angle_gamma   90.00
#
_symmetry.space_group_name_H-M   'P 1'
#
loop_
_entity.id
_entity.type
_entity.pdbx_description
1 polymer ?
#
loop_
_entity_poly.entity_id
_entity_poly.type
_entity_poly.pdbx_seq_one_letter_code
_entity_poly.pdbx_strand_id
1 'polypeptide(L)'
;MTLVQISLCPLQAPSIPECIKDDPMCKVWFKQDDTFLLPKACLNFEFINPVAYADPLKCNLAYMFVQLYRDALTEYAYSAELAGVSYTLHNTTYGFYYTRALENFKAEQPYQHAVYYTTLLLSEVGWTKEELVGSLDEVTIENLQSFMKQLFSHMYMECLQALDTVGLVVGSLQDNTKTRPLLASQRVKHREVQLPQGVAHKYERENSVHSTSAIETYYQCGLQSTRDNMLLELLCQILNEPCFNQLRTQEQLGYIVFSGVRRANSVQGLRFILQSDRQPAYLDERVEVFVQKMEDLSEEEFQKHITALVVRRLDKPKKLTSETARHWGEILAQQYNFDRDNIEVEFLKTITKEELLNFYKEHFSWGAPKRRKLTIHVKPAEAAPGTEEQGAEAAQQTTETNSPPDIPVPQEITDVTAFKSNLPLHPHLPPYQPHKDPDFVLSQGKAKL
;
A
#
# COMPACT_ATOMS: atom_id res chain seq x y z
N MET A 1 29.30 28.35 14.60
CA MET A 1 29.40 27.00 14.00
C MET A 1 29.74 26.03 15.12
N THR A 2 28.74 25.47 15.78
CA THR A 2 28.94 24.39 16.75
C THR A 2 29.00 23.11 15.93
N LEU A 3 30.20 22.56 15.75
CA LEU A 3 30.40 21.25 15.13
C LEU A 3 29.67 20.22 16.01
N VAL A 4 28.56 19.68 15.50
CA VAL A 4 27.94 18.49 16.07
C VAL A 4 28.90 17.35 15.82
N GLN A 5 29.72 17.04 16.81
CA GLN A 5 30.62 15.91 16.79
C GLN A 5 29.75 14.66 16.97
N ILE A 6 29.37 14.03 15.86
CA ILE A 6 28.74 12.70 15.89
C ILE A 6 29.81 11.76 16.43
N SER A 7 29.77 11.53 17.75
CA SER A 7 30.68 10.61 18.42
C SER A 7 30.42 9.21 17.86
N LEU A 8 31.36 8.68 17.10
CA LEU A 8 31.36 7.27 16.69
C LEU A 8 31.53 6.44 17.97
N CYS A 9 30.42 5.97 18.55
CA CYS A 9 30.46 5.04 19.67
C CYS A 9 30.96 3.67 19.17
N PRO A 10 31.88 2.98 19.87
CA PRO A 10 32.60 1.85 19.30
C PRO A 10 31.92 0.47 19.49
N LEU A 11 32.04 -0.36 18.43
CA LEU A 11 32.26 -1.81 18.40
C LEU A 11 31.13 -2.84 18.62
N GLN A 12 29.85 -2.45 18.71
CA GLN A 12 28.73 -3.39 18.46
C GLN A 12 27.46 -2.59 18.12
N ALA A 13 27.41 -2.03 16.92
CA ALA A 13 26.18 -1.43 16.41
C ALA A 13 25.11 -2.53 16.26
N PRO A 14 23.87 -2.31 16.70
CA PRO A 14 22.82 -3.30 16.55
C PRO A 14 22.52 -3.50 15.06
N SER A 15 22.38 -4.78 14.65
CA SER A 15 22.09 -5.15 13.25
C SER A 15 20.68 -4.75 12.80
N ILE A 16 19.82 -4.37 13.74
CA ILE A 16 18.44 -3.94 13.52
C ILE A 16 18.17 -2.65 14.31
N PRO A 17 17.16 -1.84 13.92
CA PRO A 17 16.76 -0.67 14.69
C PRO A 17 16.30 -1.02 16.11
N GLU A 18 16.78 -0.26 17.09
CA GLU A 18 16.38 -0.37 18.49
C GLU A 18 15.56 0.83 18.93
N CYS A 19 14.56 0.60 19.78
CA CYS A 19 13.77 1.67 20.38
C CYS A 19 14.55 2.27 21.54
N ILE A 20 15.15 3.44 21.32
CA ILE A 20 16.00 4.12 22.31
C ILE A 20 15.24 5.15 23.15
N LYS A 21 14.02 5.50 22.75
CA LYS A 21 13.12 6.36 23.52
C LYS A 21 11.66 6.04 23.16
N ASP A 22 10.83 5.87 24.18
CA ASP A 22 9.38 5.68 24.05
C ASP A 22 8.68 6.47 25.16
N ASP A 23 8.09 7.62 24.81
CA ASP A 23 7.39 8.49 25.73
C ASP A 23 6.06 8.99 25.12
N PRO A 24 5.22 9.73 25.89
CA PRO A 24 3.96 10.22 25.36
C PRO A 24 4.08 11.15 24.14
N MET A 25 5.21 11.83 23.94
CA MET A 25 5.43 12.79 22.85
C MET A 25 6.01 12.11 21.62
N CYS A 26 6.96 11.20 21.80
CA CYS A 26 7.61 10.54 20.68
C CYS A 26 8.12 9.13 20.97
N LYS A 27 8.26 8.38 19.89
CA LYS A 27 8.98 7.09 19.84
C LYS A 27 10.12 7.17 18.84
N VAL A 28 11.31 6.82 19.30
CA VAL A 28 12.57 6.98 18.56
C VAL A 28 13.22 5.63 18.37
N TRP A 29 13.35 5.25 17.10
CA TRP A 29 14.11 4.11 16.64
C TRP A 29 15.48 4.58 16.15
N PHE A 30 16.54 3.82 16.44
CA PHE A 30 17.88 4.15 16.00
C PHE A 30 18.62 2.91 15.51
N LYS A 31 19.33 3.07 14.39
CA LYS A 31 20.31 2.12 13.88
C LYS A 31 21.51 2.92 13.38
N GLN A 32 22.70 2.58 13.83
CA GLN A 32 23.95 3.10 13.26
C GLN A 32 24.26 2.32 11.97
N ASP A 33 24.69 3.01 10.92
CA ASP A 33 25.14 2.35 9.68
C ASP A 33 26.38 1.49 9.97
N ASP A 34 26.23 0.20 9.72
CA ASP A 34 27.24 -0.85 9.87
C ASP A 34 27.60 -1.50 8.53
N THR A 35 26.95 -1.10 7.44
CA THR A 35 27.01 -1.78 6.14
C THR A 35 27.65 -0.92 5.06
N PHE A 36 27.23 0.35 4.93
CA PHE A 36 27.69 1.21 3.82
C PHE A 36 28.85 2.10 4.22
N LEU A 37 28.95 2.45 5.52
CA LEU A 37 30.01 3.25 6.13
C LEU A 37 30.25 4.57 5.38
N LEU A 38 29.17 5.18 4.92
CA LEU A 38 29.20 6.47 4.22
C LEU A 38 28.92 7.61 5.21
N PRO A 39 29.44 8.83 4.98
CA PRO A 39 29.10 10.01 5.78
C PRO A 39 27.70 10.54 5.43
N LYS A 40 26.69 9.68 5.53
CA LYS A 40 25.29 9.95 5.19
C LYS A 40 24.39 9.39 6.30
N ALA A 41 23.26 10.05 6.52
CA ALA A 41 22.22 9.59 7.42
C ALA A 41 20.86 9.84 6.78
N CYS A 42 19.88 8.98 7.10
CA CYS A 42 18.50 9.13 6.65
C CYS A 42 17.62 9.39 7.88
N LEU A 43 17.05 10.59 7.96
CA LEU A 43 16.20 11.01 9.08
C LEU A 43 14.73 10.87 8.64
N ASN A 44 13.98 9.94 9.24
CA ASN A 44 12.56 9.79 8.96
C ASN A 44 11.71 10.17 10.17
N PHE A 45 10.64 10.93 9.92
CA PHE A 45 9.69 11.39 10.94
C PHE A 45 8.26 11.21 10.43
N GLU A 46 7.41 10.61 11.25
CA GLU A 46 5.95 10.59 11.07
C GLU A 46 5.34 11.44 12.19
N PHE A 47 4.64 12.50 11.82
CA PHE A 47 3.89 13.35 12.74
C PHE A 47 2.42 12.97 12.70
N ILE A 48 1.89 12.53 13.84
CA ILE A 48 0.53 12.01 13.96
C ILE A 48 -0.32 13.07 14.65
N ASN A 49 -1.40 13.47 13.98
CA ASN A 49 -2.53 14.23 14.54
C ASN A 49 -3.82 13.88 13.77
N PRO A 50 -4.87 13.36 14.44
CA PRO A 50 -6.13 12.99 13.78
C PRO A 50 -6.81 14.16 13.04
N VAL A 51 -6.58 15.40 13.47
CA VAL A 51 -7.17 16.59 12.85
C VAL A 51 -6.72 16.78 11.41
N ALA A 52 -5.55 16.24 11.03
CA ALA A 52 -5.04 16.32 9.66
C ALA A 52 -6.04 15.77 8.63
N TYR A 53 -6.70 14.65 8.92
CA TYR A 53 -7.57 13.95 7.96
C TYR A 53 -9.02 13.82 8.44
N ALA A 54 -9.42 14.64 9.43
CA ALA A 54 -10.71 14.52 10.11
C ALA A 54 -11.93 14.76 9.20
N ASP A 55 -11.78 15.64 8.20
CA ASP A 55 -12.78 15.95 7.18
C ASP A 55 -12.07 16.43 5.88
N PRO A 56 -12.80 16.54 4.75
CA PRO A 56 -12.22 16.99 3.48
C PRO A 56 -11.55 18.37 3.55
N LEU A 57 -12.12 19.33 4.29
CA LEU A 57 -11.54 20.67 4.44
C LEU A 57 -10.22 20.62 5.20
N LYS A 58 -10.15 19.89 6.32
CA LYS A 58 -8.92 19.72 7.10
C LYS A 58 -7.84 19.04 6.28
N CYS A 59 -8.22 18.03 5.48
CA CYS A 59 -7.33 17.41 4.51
C CYS A 59 -6.77 18.46 3.53
N ASN A 60 -7.62 19.30 2.93
CA ASN A 60 -7.15 20.36 2.03
C ASN A 60 -6.28 21.42 2.72
N LEU A 61 -6.66 21.90 3.91
CA LEU A 61 -5.90 22.92 4.64
C LEU A 61 -4.49 22.43 4.97
N ALA A 62 -4.40 21.18 5.36
CA ALA A 62 -3.15 20.59 5.72
C ALA A 62 -2.28 20.32 4.47
N TYR A 63 -2.89 20.08 3.30
CA TYR A 63 -2.18 20.07 2.00
C TYR A 63 -1.52 21.42 1.76
N MET A 64 -2.34 22.47 1.86
CA MET A 64 -1.93 23.83 1.59
C MET A 64 -0.82 24.25 2.54
N PHE A 65 -0.89 23.87 3.82
CA PHE A 65 0.19 24.07 4.77
C PHE A 65 1.51 23.45 4.27
N VAL A 66 1.51 22.18 3.87
CA VAL A 66 2.72 21.49 3.39
C VAL A 66 3.28 22.14 2.12
N GLN A 67 2.43 22.53 1.17
CA GLN A 67 2.89 23.19 -0.06
C GLN A 67 3.50 24.56 0.20
N LEU A 68 2.82 25.40 0.99
CA LEU A 68 3.32 26.72 1.34
C LEU A 68 4.62 26.62 2.14
N TYR A 69 4.74 25.62 3.01
CA TYR A 69 5.96 25.37 3.76
C TYR A 69 7.12 24.95 2.84
N ARG A 70 6.87 24.06 1.87
CA ARG A 70 7.87 23.66 0.86
C ARG A 70 8.30 24.83 -0.02
N ASP A 71 7.34 25.61 -0.50
CA ASP A 71 7.59 26.79 -1.32
C ASP A 71 8.47 27.79 -0.57
N ALA A 72 8.09 28.14 0.68
CA ALA A 72 8.86 29.03 1.53
C ALA A 72 10.28 28.53 1.84
N LEU A 73 10.50 27.21 1.90
CA LEU A 73 11.82 26.63 2.12
C LEU A 73 12.63 26.39 0.84
N THR A 74 12.05 26.55 -0.35
CA THR A 74 12.69 26.13 -1.60
C THR A 74 14.01 26.86 -1.83
N GLU A 75 14.05 28.18 -1.64
CA GLU A 75 15.26 28.98 -1.83
C GLU A 75 16.37 28.57 -0.84
N TYR A 76 16.01 28.36 0.42
CA TYR A 76 16.95 27.91 1.46
C TYR A 76 17.46 26.49 1.21
N ALA A 77 16.55 25.57 0.86
CA ALA A 77 16.85 24.16 0.67
C ALA A 77 17.64 23.89 -0.63
N TYR A 78 17.56 24.77 -1.63
CA TYR A 78 18.29 24.61 -2.89
C TYR A 78 19.81 24.53 -2.67
N SER A 79 20.36 25.39 -1.81
CA SER A 79 21.80 25.35 -1.46
C SER A 79 22.17 24.04 -0.75
N ALA A 80 21.27 23.52 0.09
CA ALA A 80 21.45 22.25 0.79
C ALA A 80 21.39 21.07 -0.20
N GLU A 81 20.48 21.11 -1.18
CA GLU A 81 20.33 20.08 -2.20
C GLU A 81 21.56 20.00 -3.11
N LEU A 82 22.10 21.16 -3.53
CA LEU A 82 23.38 21.22 -4.25
C LEU A 82 24.55 20.67 -3.42
N ALA A 83 24.49 20.80 -2.09
CA ALA A 83 25.46 20.23 -1.16
C ALA A 83 25.19 18.75 -0.82
N GLY A 84 24.20 18.11 -1.46
CA GLY A 84 23.88 16.69 -1.28
C GLY A 84 22.97 16.38 -0.09
N VAL A 85 22.31 17.39 0.49
CA VAL A 85 21.31 17.25 1.55
C VAL A 85 19.92 17.51 0.94
N SER A 86 19.15 16.46 0.74
CA SER A 86 17.76 16.56 0.31
C SER A 86 16.81 16.35 1.48
N TYR A 87 15.66 17.01 1.42
CA TYR A 87 14.54 16.74 2.31
C TYR A 87 13.33 16.39 1.47
N THR A 88 12.39 15.67 2.08
CA THR A 88 11.13 15.32 1.44
C THR A 88 10.03 15.50 2.45
N LEU A 89 9.09 16.39 2.15
CA LEU A 89 7.91 16.61 2.97
C LEU A 89 6.67 16.25 2.14
N HIS A 90 5.94 15.28 2.67
CA HIS A 90 4.67 14.81 2.16
C HIS A 90 3.68 14.68 3.30
N ASN A 91 2.48 14.33 2.92
CA ASN A 91 1.35 14.11 3.77
C ASN A 91 0.86 12.68 3.47
N THR A 92 0.37 11.92 4.45
CA THR A 92 -0.05 10.51 4.26
C THR A 92 -1.57 10.37 4.03
N THR A 93 -2.25 9.24 4.30
CA THR A 93 -3.71 9.28 4.60
C THR A 93 -3.98 9.90 5.97
N TYR A 94 -2.91 10.28 6.66
CA TYR A 94 -2.85 11.34 7.64
C TYR A 94 -2.38 12.64 6.92
N GLY A 95 -2.91 12.89 5.71
CA GLY A 95 -2.34 13.77 4.67
C GLY A 95 -3.12 13.94 3.32
N PHE A 96 -2.54 14.55 2.27
CA PHE A 96 -3.21 15.45 1.28
C PHE A 96 -2.67 15.61 -0.22
N TYR A 97 -3.43 16.21 -1.16
CA TYR A 97 -3.05 16.36 -2.61
C TYR A 97 -3.64 17.66 -3.25
N TYR A 98 -2.99 18.26 -4.28
CA TYR A 98 -3.27 19.60 -4.86
C TYR A 98 -4.54 19.72 -5.70
N THR A 99 -5.20 20.88 -5.71
CA THR A 99 -6.36 21.20 -6.57
C THR A 99 -6.18 20.90 -8.06
N ARG A 100 -5.12 21.41 -8.71
CA ARG A 100 -4.89 21.06 -10.13
C ARG A 100 -4.62 19.58 -10.29
N ALA A 101 -4.03 18.94 -9.29
CA ALA A 101 -3.78 17.52 -9.30
C ALA A 101 -5.05 16.69 -9.02
N LEU A 102 -6.02 17.21 -8.25
CA LEU A 102 -7.36 16.64 -8.05
C LEU A 102 -8.18 16.73 -9.35
N GLU A 103 -8.10 17.85 -10.07
CA GLU A 103 -8.74 17.97 -11.40
C GLU A 103 -8.01 17.12 -12.45
N ASN A 104 -6.67 17.14 -12.46
CA ASN A 104 -5.86 16.29 -13.34
C ASN A 104 -6.05 14.80 -13.03
N PHE A 105 -6.57 14.43 -11.86
CA PHE A 105 -6.90 13.04 -11.57
C PHE A 105 -7.82 12.46 -12.64
N LYS A 106 -8.78 13.25 -13.16
CA LYS A 106 -9.66 12.81 -14.27
C LYS A 106 -8.89 12.40 -15.53
N ALA A 107 -7.71 13.00 -15.75
CA ALA A 107 -6.83 12.73 -16.88
C ALA A 107 -5.77 11.66 -16.59
N GLU A 108 -5.69 11.12 -15.37
CA GLU A 108 -4.84 9.95 -15.07
C GLU A 108 -5.33 8.72 -15.82
N GLN A 109 -4.43 7.74 -15.99
CA GLN A 109 -4.72 6.52 -16.75
C GLN A 109 -5.84 5.70 -16.08
N PRO A 110 -6.69 5.02 -16.86
CA PRO A 110 -7.77 4.19 -16.34
C PRO A 110 -7.34 3.18 -15.26
N TYR A 111 -6.15 2.57 -15.39
CA TYR A 111 -5.67 1.63 -14.36
C TYR A 111 -5.39 2.32 -13.01
N GLN A 112 -4.96 3.59 -13.02
CA GLN A 112 -4.73 4.36 -11.79
C GLN A 112 -6.06 4.69 -11.10
N HIS A 113 -7.13 4.89 -11.88
CA HIS A 113 -8.48 5.06 -11.35
C HIS A 113 -8.96 3.76 -10.67
N ALA A 114 -8.73 2.61 -11.29
CA ALA A 114 -9.07 1.32 -10.70
C ALA A 114 -8.38 1.13 -9.34
N VAL A 115 -7.06 1.40 -9.28
CA VAL A 115 -6.26 1.35 -8.04
C VAL A 115 -6.76 2.32 -6.96
N TYR A 116 -7.13 3.53 -7.38
CA TYR A 116 -7.70 4.53 -6.49
C TYR A 116 -9.02 4.05 -5.87
N TYR A 117 -9.97 3.57 -6.69
CA TYR A 117 -11.27 3.14 -6.20
C TYR A 117 -11.20 1.86 -5.35
N THR A 118 -10.29 0.92 -5.65
CA THR A 118 -10.01 -0.22 -4.77
C THR A 118 -9.55 0.26 -3.39
N THR A 119 -8.62 1.22 -3.34
CA THR A 119 -8.12 1.78 -2.08
C THR A 119 -9.22 2.52 -1.34
N LEU A 120 -10.05 3.29 -2.05
CA LEU A 120 -11.19 3.99 -1.49
C LEU A 120 -12.17 3.00 -0.87
N LEU A 121 -12.62 1.97 -1.58
CA LEU A 121 -13.62 1.00 -1.11
C LEU A 121 -13.14 0.17 0.09
N LEU A 122 -11.86 -0.19 0.12
CA LEU A 122 -11.30 -1.05 1.16
C LEU A 122 -10.83 -0.29 2.41
N SER A 123 -10.62 1.02 2.35
CA SER A 123 -10.20 1.81 3.52
C SER A 123 -11.40 2.19 4.40
N GLU A 124 -11.24 2.09 5.73
CA GLU A 124 -12.26 2.53 6.71
C GLU A 124 -12.70 3.98 6.47
N VAL A 125 -11.72 4.89 6.38
CA VAL A 125 -11.95 6.30 6.04
C VAL A 125 -11.15 6.62 4.78
N GLY A 126 -11.77 7.34 3.85
CA GLY A 126 -11.11 7.85 2.66
C GLY A 126 -12.01 8.86 1.97
N TRP A 127 -11.48 10.07 1.75
CA TRP A 127 -12.19 11.15 1.09
C TRP A 127 -12.11 11.02 -0.43
N THR A 128 -13.24 11.16 -1.11
CA THR A 128 -13.28 11.14 -2.57
C THR A 128 -12.63 12.39 -3.15
N LYS A 129 -12.20 12.32 -4.41
CA LYS A 129 -11.66 13.52 -5.09
C LYS A 129 -12.74 14.60 -5.19
N GLU A 130 -14.00 14.21 -5.36
CA GLU A 130 -15.16 15.09 -5.42
C GLU A 130 -15.43 15.77 -4.08
N GLU A 131 -15.34 15.05 -2.96
CA GLU A 131 -15.47 15.61 -1.61
C GLU A 131 -14.34 16.60 -1.30
N LEU A 132 -13.11 16.26 -1.70
CA LEU A 132 -11.97 17.16 -1.56
C LEU A 132 -12.16 18.42 -2.42
N VAL A 133 -12.58 18.29 -3.68
CA VAL A 133 -12.86 19.45 -4.54
C VAL A 133 -14.00 20.31 -3.98
N GLY A 134 -15.08 19.68 -3.49
CA GLY A 134 -16.25 20.36 -2.96
C GLY A 134 -15.99 21.19 -1.69
N SER A 135 -14.89 20.93 -0.98
CA SER A 135 -14.48 21.70 0.20
C SER A 135 -13.40 22.75 -0.07
N LEU A 136 -12.99 22.93 -1.34
CA LEU A 136 -11.94 23.89 -1.70
C LEU A 136 -12.36 25.35 -1.51
N ASP A 137 -13.64 25.68 -1.71
CA ASP A 137 -14.15 27.05 -1.53
C ASP A 137 -14.03 27.55 -0.08
N GLU A 138 -13.92 26.62 0.87
CA GLU A 138 -13.75 26.90 2.30
C GLU A 138 -12.27 27.06 2.71
N VAL A 139 -11.32 26.83 1.78
CA VAL A 139 -9.88 26.97 2.03
C VAL A 139 -9.49 28.45 2.01
N THR A 140 -9.55 29.10 3.18
CA THR A 140 -9.12 30.49 3.36
C THR A 140 -7.85 30.60 4.21
N ILE A 141 -7.20 31.77 4.18
CA ILE A 141 -6.02 32.06 5.00
C ILE A 141 -6.35 31.96 6.49
N GLU A 142 -7.51 32.47 6.90
CA GLU A 142 -7.98 32.43 8.29
C GLU A 142 -8.17 30.98 8.76
N ASN A 143 -8.82 30.16 7.92
CA ASN A 143 -9.01 28.74 8.18
C ASN A 143 -7.68 27.98 8.26
N LEU A 144 -6.73 28.29 7.38
CA LEU A 144 -5.39 27.72 7.40
C LEU A 144 -4.63 28.09 8.69
N GLN A 145 -4.64 29.37 9.08
CA GLN A 145 -3.99 29.82 10.31
C GLN A 145 -4.61 29.18 11.56
N SER A 146 -5.95 29.07 11.60
CA SER A 146 -6.65 28.38 12.68
C SER A 146 -6.30 26.89 12.72
N PHE A 147 -6.29 26.24 11.55
CA PHE A 147 -5.91 24.85 11.40
C PHE A 147 -4.48 24.59 11.87
N MET A 148 -3.50 25.41 11.50
CA MET A 148 -2.11 25.27 11.96
C MET A 148 -2.01 25.31 13.49
N LYS A 149 -2.75 26.21 14.15
CA LYS A 149 -2.79 26.26 15.62
C LYS A 149 -3.35 24.96 16.21
N GLN A 150 -4.37 24.37 15.59
CA GLN A 150 -4.93 23.09 16.01
C GLN A 150 -3.96 21.93 15.76
N LEU A 151 -3.35 21.88 14.57
CA LEU A 151 -2.42 20.83 14.15
C LEU A 151 -1.22 20.73 15.10
N PHE A 152 -0.61 21.87 15.44
CA PHE A 152 0.57 21.91 16.31
C PHE A 152 0.24 21.92 17.81
N SER A 153 -1.04 21.94 18.19
CA SER A 153 -1.44 21.92 19.61
C SER A 153 -1.13 20.60 20.30
N HIS A 154 -1.36 19.49 19.59
CA HIS A 154 -1.12 18.14 20.08
C HIS A 154 -0.55 17.29 18.96
N MET A 155 0.54 16.59 19.22
CA MET A 155 1.13 15.67 18.25
C MET A 155 1.71 14.45 18.95
N TYR A 156 1.87 13.39 18.18
CA TYR A 156 2.76 12.28 18.52
C TYR A 156 3.70 12.07 17.35
N MET A 157 4.97 11.79 17.64
CA MET A 157 6.01 11.65 16.62
C MET A 157 6.61 10.26 16.70
N GLU A 158 6.66 9.55 15.58
CA GLU A 158 7.48 8.35 15.47
C GLU A 158 8.63 8.63 14.50
N CYS A 159 9.84 8.19 14.81
CA CYS A 159 11.01 8.52 14.01
C CYS A 159 12.06 7.42 14.01
N LEU A 160 12.86 7.41 12.94
CA LEU A 160 14.01 6.53 12.77
C LEU A 160 15.26 7.42 12.63
N GLN A 161 15.90 7.76 13.75
CA GLN A 161 17.07 8.64 13.83
C GLN A 161 17.72 8.68 15.24
N ALA A 162 18.86 9.36 15.38
CA ALA A 162 19.53 9.67 16.64
C ALA A 162 18.74 10.66 17.55
N LEU A 163 18.94 10.55 18.87
CA LEU A 163 18.22 11.32 19.90
C LEU A 163 18.41 12.83 19.82
N ASP A 164 19.62 13.31 19.52
CA ASP A 164 19.92 14.75 19.53
C ASP A 164 19.04 15.53 18.54
N THR A 165 18.85 14.99 17.34
CA THR A 165 17.98 15.58 16.31
C THR A 165 16.52 15.63 16.77
N VAL A 166 16.04 14.56 17.40
CA VAL A 166 14.68 14.50 17.94
C VAL A 166 14.50 15.53 19.05
N GLY A 167 15.50 15.72 19.91
CA GLY A 167 15.50 16.74 20.96
C GLY A 167 15.33 18.15 20.39
N LEU A 168 16.00 18.48 19.29
CA LEU A 168 15.85 19.77 18.60
C LEU A 168 14.44 19.98 18.03
N VAL A 169 13.87 18.95 17.39
CA VAL A 169 12.51 19.02 16.82
C VAL A 169 11.47 19.17 17.92
N VAL A 170 11.52 18.32 18.96
CA VAL A 170 10.60 18.37 20.10
C VAL A 170 10.72 19.70 20.85
N GLY A 171 11.95 20.17 21.09
CA GLY A 171 12.20 21.47 21.71
C GLY A 171 11.59 22.61 20.90
N SER A 172 11.84 22.65 19.58
CA SER A 172 11.26 23.66 18.69
C SER A 172 9.72 23.66 18.71
N LEU A 173 9.08 22.49 18.72
CA LEU A 173 7.63 22.37 18.81
C LEU A 173 7.07 22.90 20.15
N GLN A 174 7.73 22.56 21.25
CA GLN A 174 7.32 23.01 22.59
C GLN A 174 7.58 24.50 22.80
N ASP A 175 8.70 25.02 22.31
CA ASP A 175 9.08 26.42 22.45
C ASP A 175 8.16 27.32 21.62
N ASN A 176 7.95 26.98 20.35
CA ASN A 176 7.22 27.82 19.40
C ASN A 176 5.70 27.63 19.44
N THR A 177 5.23 26.40 19.66
CA THR A 177 3.79 26.08 19.53
C THR A 177 3.15 25.50 20.78
N LYS A 178 3.93 25.33 21.86
CA LYS A 178 3.46 24.74 23.14
C LYS A 178 2.80 23.38 22.93
N THR A 179 3.28 22.60 21.96
CA THR A 179 2.74 21.29 21.59
C THR A 179 2.73 20.34 22.78
N ARG A 180 1.63 19.62 22.91
CA ARG A 180 1.42 18.59 23.94
C ARG A 180 1.40 17.20 23.31
N PRO A 181 1.70 16.15 24.06
CA PRO A 181 1.58 14.78 23.57
C PRO A 181 0.10 14.42 23.29
N LEU A 182 -0.14 13.66 22.21
CA LEU A 182 -1.44 13.00 22.01
C LEU A 182 -1.66 11.88 23.02
N LEU A 183 -2.92 11.60 23.35
CA LEU A 183 -3.28 10.42 24.14
C LEU A 183 -3.07 9.15 23.32
N ALA A 184 -2.75 8.03 23.99
CA ALA A 184 -2.52 6.75 23.31
C ALA A 184 -3.73 6.29 22.48
N SER A 185 -4.96 6.53 22.96
CA SER A 185 -6.21 6.19 22.26
C SER A 185 -6.48 7.01 20.99
N GLN A 186 -5.79 8.13 20.81
CA GLN A 186 -5.92 8.97 19.61
C GLN A 186 -4.94 8.58 18.50
N ARG A 187 -4.09 7.57 18.74
CA ARG A 187 -3.04 7.10 17.81
C ARG A 187 -3.49 5.87 17.00
N VAL A 188 -4.80 5.61 16.95
CA VAL A 188 -5.37 4.43 16.29
C VAL A 188 -5.33 4.64 14.78
N LYS A 189 -4.83 3.64 14.06
CA LYS A 189 -4.76 3.65 12.60
C LYS A 189 -6.09 3.24 11.97
N HIS A 190 -6.29 3.57 10.71
CA HIS A 190 -7.42 3.08 9.94
C HIS A 190 -7.33 1.58 9.65
N ARG A 191 -8.50 0.95 9.55
CA ARG A 191 -8.65 -0.47 9.24
C ARG A 191 -9.02 -0.69 7.77
N GLU A 192 -8.93 -1.93 7.33
CA GLU A 192 -9.42 -2.36 6.02
C GLU A 192 -10.74 -3.13 6.16
N VAL A 193 -11.67 -2.86 5.24
CA VAL A 193 -12.96 -3.53 5.11
C VAL A 193 -12.76 -5.01 4.84
N GLN A 194 -13.49 -5.85 5.58
CA GLN A 194 -13.50 -7.28 5.40
C GLN A 194 -14.62 -7.67 4.42
N LEU A 195 -14.25 -8.00 3.18
CA LEU A 195 -15.17 -8.38 2.12
C LEU A 195 -15.90 -9.69 2.47
N PRO A 196 -17.21 -9.87 2.24
CA PRO A 196 -17.92 -11.12 2.51
C PRO A 196 -17.31 -12.35 1.82
N GLN A 197 -17.37 -13.51 2.49
CA GLN A 197 -16.96 -14.79 1.90
C GLN A 197 -17.97 -15.27 0.86
N GLY A 198 -17.48 -15.83 -0.24
CA GLY A 198 -18.30 -16.41 -1.31
C GLY A 198 -19.01 -15.39 -2.21
N VAL A 199 -18.86 -14.09 -1.94
CA VAL A 199 -19.52 -13.02 -2.71
C VAL A 199 -18.47 -12.22 -3.47
N ALA A 200 -18.66 -12.10 -4.77
CA ALA A 200 -17.91 -11.17 -5.61
C ALA A 200 -18.62 -9.82 -5.64
N HIS A 201 -17.87 -8.73 -5.55
CA HIS A 201 -18.40 -7.38 -5.67
C HIS A 201 -17.75 -6.67 -6.85
N LYS A 202 -18.54 -5.84 -7.54
CA LYS A 202 -18.09 -5.03 -8.67
C LYS A 202 -18.42 -3.58 -8.40
N TYR A 203 -17.49 -2.68 -8.69
CA TYR A 203 -17.72 -1.24 -8.70
C TYR A 203 -17.32 -0.66 -10.04
N GLU A 204 -18.23 0.02 -10.70
CA GLU A 204 -18.03 0.53 -12.05
C GLU A 204 -17.99 2.06 -12.10
N ARG A 205 -17.00 2.60 -12.82
CA ARG A 205 -16.82 4.03 -13.08
C ARG A 205 -16.40 4.28 -14.51
N GLU A 206 -16.59 5.49 -14.98
CA GLU A 206 -16.15 5.92 -16.32
C GLU A 206 -14.92 6.82 -16.19
N ASN A 207 -13.97 6.67 -17.10
CA ASN A 207 -12.90 7.64 -17.29
C ASN A 207 -13.31 8.64 -18.37
N SER A 208 -13.26 9.94 -18.07
CA SER A 208 -13.75 10.98 -18.98
C SER A 208 -12.74 11.44 -20.03
N VAL A 209 -11.54 10.84 -20.10
CA VAL A 209 -10.42 11.34 -20.92
C VAL A 209 -9.86 10.27 -21.85
N HIS A 210 -9.65 9.05 -21.35
CA HIS A 210 -9.00 7.99 -22.10
C HIS A 210 -10.03 7.10 -22.79
N SER A 211 -9.77 6.76 -24.06
CA SER A 211 -10.60 5.83 -24.86
C SER A 211 -10.36 4.35 -24.53
N THR A 212 -9.49 4.07 -23.55
CA THR A 212 -9.17 2.71 -23.09
C THR A 212 -9.88 2.42 -21.77
N SER A 213 -10.16 1.15 -21.52
CA SER A 213 -10.75 0.67 -20.29
C SER A 213 -9.67 0.08 -19.36
N ALA A 214 -9.98 -0.08 -18.08
CA ALA A 214 -9.12 -0.83 -17.17
C ALA A 214 -9.92 -1.59 -16.11
N ILE A 215 -9.26 -2.59 -15.54
CA ILE A 215 -9.72 -3.29 -14.35
C ILE A 215 -8.65 -3.38 -13.27
N GLU A 216 -9.07 -3.40 -12.01
CA GLU A 216 -8.31 -4.03 -10.94
C GLU A 216 -9.19 -5.09 -10.27
N THR A 217 -8.77 -6.35 -10.35
CA THR A 217 -9.43 -7.47 -9.67
C THR A 217 -8.61 -7.85 -8.45
N TYR A 218 -9.20 -7.80 -7.27
CA TYR A 218 -8.57 -8.07 -5.98
C TYR A 218 -9.24 -9.24 -5.25
N TYR A 219 -8.40 -10.18 -4.80
CA TYR A 219 -8.77 -11.35 -4.02
C TYR A 219 -8.22 -11.22 -2.59
N GLN A 220 -9.08 -10.79 -1.65
CA GLN A 220 -8.68 -10.55 -0.27
C GLN A 220 -8.44 -11.87 0.48
N CYS A 221 -7.24 -12.05 1.03
CA CYS A 221 -6.84 -13.30 1.71
C CYS A 221 -6.91 -13.21 3.23
N GLY A 222 -6.99 -11.99 3.79
CA GLY A 222 -7.09 -11.75 5.22
C GLY A 222 -5.87 -11.04 5.79
N LEU A 223 -5.64 -11.22 7.10
CA LEU A 223 -4.55 -10.56 7.82
C LEU A 223 -3.19 -11.11 7.41
N GLN A 224 -2.15 -10.29 7.55
CA GLN A 224 -0.77 -10.73 7.39
C GLN A 224 -0.35 -11.64 8.54
N SER A 225 0.35 -12.72 8.19
CA SER A 225 0.98 -13.68 9.10
C SER A 225 2.19 -14.28 8.39
N THR A 226 3.19 -14.79 9.12
CA THR A 226 4.38 -15.40 8.48
C THR A 226 3.97 -16.47 7.49
N ARG A 227 3.05 -17.36 7.89
CA ARG A 227 2.46 -18.38 7.01
C ARG A 227 1.77 -17.82 5.78
N ASP A 228 0.77 -16.96 5.95
CA ASP A 228 -0.07 -16.50 4.83
C ASP A 228 0.68 -15.54 3.91
N ASN A 229 1.62 -14.75 4.46
CA ASN A 229 2.53 -13.93 3.66
C ASN A 229 3.32 -14.78 2.68
N MET A 230 3.87 -15.92 3.15
CA MET A 230 4.72 -16.78 2.32
C MET A 230 3.92 -17.59 1.31
N LEU A 231 2.76 -18.12 1.70
CA LEU A 231 1.87 -18.80 0.76
C LEU A 231 1.40 -17.85 -0.35
N LEU A 232 1.01 -16.62 -0.01
CA LEU A 232 0.57 -15.63 -0.97
C LEU A 232 1.71 -15.14 -1.88
N GLU A 233 2.90 -14.87 -1.34
CA GLU A 233 4.05 -14.47 -2.14
C GLU A 233 4.55 -15.58 -3.06
N LEU A 234 4.54 -16.83 -2.60
CA LEU A 234 4.90 -17.98 -3.42
C LEU A 234 3.88 -18.23 -4.53
N LEU A 235 2.58 -18.15 -4.22
CA LEU A 235 1.53 -18.20 -5.25
C LEU A 235 1.72 -17.10 -6.28
N CYS A 236 1.96 -15.87 -5.85
CA CYS A 236 2.20 -14.74 -6.73
C CYS A 236 3.47 -14.94 -7.58
N GLN A 237 4.54 -15.51 -7.02
CA GLN A 237 5.78 -15.82 -7.73
C GLN A 237 5.55 -16.83 -8.85
N ILE A 238 4.70 -17.84 -8.61
CA ILE A 238 4.31 -18.85 -9.59
C ILE A 238 3.45 -18.24 -10.70
N LEU A 239 2.45 -17.43 -10.33
CA LEU A 239 1.49 -16.87 -11.29
C LEU A 239 2.04 -15.72 -12.13
N ASN A 240 3.16 -15.09 -11.73
CA ASN A 240 3.62 -13.84 -12.34
C ASN A 240 3.97 -13.99 -13.83
N GLU A 241 4.83 -14.95 -14.20
CA GLU A 241 5.20 -15.16 -15.61
C GLU A 241 4.02 -15.68 -16.44
N PRO A 242 3.25 -16.71 -16.01
CA PRO A 242 2.09 -17.18 -16.75
C PRO A 242 1.02 -16.10 -16.95
N CYS A 243 0.80 -15.23 -15.96
CA CYS A 243 -0.14 -14.11 -16.07
C CYS A 243 0.25 -13.17 -17.20
N PHE A 244 1.53 -12.79 -17.27
CA PHE A 244 2.03 -11.92 -18.32
C PHE A 244 2.00 -12.64 -19.68
N ASN A 245 2.45 -13.89 -19.72
CA ASN A 245 2.48 -14.69 -20.94
C ASN A 245 1.07 -14.84 -21.54
N GLN A 246 0.10 -15.30 -20.75
CA GLN A 246 -1.25 -15.56 -21.22
C GLN A 246 -1.99 -14.24 -21.52
N LEU A 247 -2.12 -13.34 -20.56
CA LEU A 247 -3.01 -12.17 -20.70
C LEU A 247 -2.40 -11.08 -21.61
N ARG A 248 -1.07 -10.94 -21.66
CA ARG A 248 -0.41 -9.94 -22.51
C ARG A 248 0.16 -10.50 -23.81
N THR A 249 0.93 -11.59 -23.76
CA THR A 249 1.62 -12.07 -24.96
C THR A 249 0.70 -12.87 -25.89
N GLN A 250 -0.09 -13.79 -25.33
CA GLN A 250 -0.97 -14.67 -26.12
C GLN A 250 -2.32 -14.02 -26.43
N GLU A 251 -3.03 -13.52 -25.41
CA GLU A 251 -4.36 -12.94 -25.55
C GLU A 251 -4.35 -11.47 -25.97
N GLN A 252 -3.18 -10.81 -25.90
CA GLN A 252 -2.98 -9.42 -26.32
C GLN A 252 -3.98 -8.45 -25.70
N LEU A 253 -4.35 -8.67 -24.42
CA LEU A 253 -5.35 -7.85 -23.75
C LEU A 253 -4.88 -6.43 -23.49
N GLY A 254 -3.58 -6.16 -23.48
CA GLY A 254 -3.07 -4.80 -23.38
C GLY A 254 -1.62 -4.74 -22.99
N TYR A 255 -1.03 -3.54 -23.11
CA TYR A 255 0.35 -3.32 -22.68
C TYR A 255 0.48 -3.38 -21.16
N ILE A 256 -0.49 -2.86 -20.42
CA ILE A 256 -0.48 -2.89 -18.96
C ILE A 256 -1.18 -4.15 -18.51
N VAL A 257 -0.39 -5.13 -18.08
CA VAL A 257 -0.85 -6.36 -17.41
C VAL A 257 0.09 -6.57 -16.22
N PHE A 258 -0.49 -6.60 -15.03
CA PHE A 258 0.23 -6.76 -13.78
C PHE A 258 -0.49 -7.74 -12.88
N SER A 259 0.26 -8.62 -12.22
CA SER A 259 -0.20 -9.39 -11.07
C SER A 259 0.73 -9.16 -9.89
N GLY A 260 0.19 -9.16 -8.68
CA GLY A 260 0.99 -8.85 -7.50
C GLY A 260 0.25 -8.99 -6.20
N VAL A 261 1.01 -8.93 -5.10
CA VAL A 261 0.44 -8.82 -3.75
C VAL A 261 0.05 -7.37 -3.48
N ARG A 262 -1.17 -7.15 -2.99
CA ARG A 262 -1.61 -5.89 -2.38
C ARG A 262 -1.56 -6.04 -0.87
N ARG A 263 -0.90 -5.10 -0.17
CA ARG A 263 -0.88 -5.00 1.30
C ARG A 263 -1.35 -3.62 1.73
N ALA A 264 -2.33 -3.56 2.61
CA ALA A 264 -2.83 -2.32 3.19
C ALA A 264 -3.46 -2.60 4.55
N ASN A 265 -3.25 -1.70 5.53
CA ASN A 265 -3.83 -1.79 6.87
C ASN A 265 -3.71 -3.19 7.52
N SER A 266 -2.55 -3.84 7.38
CA SER A 266 -2.28 -5.21 7.85
C SER A 266 -3.04 -6.35 7.16
N VAL A 267 -3.84 -6.05 6.15
CA VAL A 267 -4.55 -7.00 5.29
C VAL A 267 -3.77 -7.21 4.00
N GLN A 268 -3.95 -8.36 3.37
CA GLN A 268 -3.30 -8.69 2.11
C GLN A 268 -4.20 -9.49 1.16
N GLY A 269 -3.81 -9.51 -0.11
CA GLY A 269 -4.43 -10.35 -1.12
C GLY A 269 -3.74 -10.27 -2.48
N LEU A 270 -4.20 -11.09 -3.42
CA LEU A 270 -3.71 -11.10 -4.80
C LEU A 270 -4.48 -10.07 -5.62
N ARG A 271 -3.79 -9.30 -6.46
CA ARG A 271 -4.41 -8.37 -7.39
C ARG A 271 -3.93 -8.57 -8.83
N PHE A 272 -4.81 -8.24 -9.75
CA PHE A 272 -4.56 -8.17 -11.19
C PHE A 272 -4.97 -6.78 -11.68
N ILE A 273 -4.11 -6.13 -12.47
CA ILE A 273 -4.39 -4.82 -13.08
C ILE A 273 -4.18 -4.95 -14.58
N LEU A 274 -5.23 -4.63 -15.36
CA LEU A 274 -5.20 -4.64 -16.82
C LEU A 274 -5.70 -3.30 -17.35
N GLN A 275 -5.07 -2.78 -18.41
CA GLN A 275 -5.61 -1.69 -19.22
C GLN A 275 -5.67 -2.12 -20.69
N SER A 276 -6.80 -1.91 -21.35
CA SER A 276 -7.15 -2.50 -22.63
C SER A 276 -8.10 -1.62 -23.45
N ASP A 277 -8.18 -1.87 -24.75
CA ASP A 277 -9.27 -1.38 -25.60
C ASP A 277 -10.54 -2.26 -25.50
N ARG A 278 -10.46 -3.41 -24.83
CA ARG A 278 -11.60 -4.33 -24.61
C ARG A 278 -12.48 -3.85 -23.46
N GLN A 279 -13.71 -4.35 -23.39
CA GLN A 279 -14.62 -4.02 -22.29
C GLN A 279 -14.15 -4.62 -20.95
N PRO A 280 -14.30 -3.89 -19.82
CA PRO A 280 -13.90 -4.38 -18.50
C PRO A 280 -14.47 -5.75 -18.12
N ALA A 281 -15.72 -6.03 -18.48
CA ALA A 281 -16.37 -7.32 -18.18
C ALA A 281 -15.63 -8.51 -18.82
N TYR A 282 -15.17 -8.35 -20.07
CA TYR A 282 -14.38 -9.37 -20.76
C TYR A 282 -13.02 -9.55 -20.07
N LEU A 283 -12.35 -8.47 -19.67
CA LEU A 283 -11.07 -8.55 -18.95
C LEU A 283 -11.21 -9.29 -17.62
N ASP A 284 -12.24 -9.00 -16.84
CA ASP A 284 -12.49 -9.66 -15.54
C ASP A 284 -12.78 -11.15 -15.75
N GLU A 285 -13.51 -11.52 -16.81
CA GLU A 285 -13.70 -12.92 -17.21
C GLU A 285 -12.36 -13.60 -17.54
N ARG A 286 -11.48 -12.96 -18.30
CA ARG A 286 -10.16 -13.53 -18.64
C ARG A 286 -9.28 -13.73 -17.40
N VAL A 287 -9.34 -12.79 -16.44
CA VAL A 287 -8.66 -12.94 -15.14
C VAL A 287 -9.24 -14.10 -14.34
N GLU A 288 -10.57 -14.25 -14.30
CA GLU A 288 -11.23 -15.39 -13.65
C GLU A 288 -10.77 -16.73 -14.22
N VAL A 289 -10.81 -16.86 -15.55
CA VAL A 289 -10.37 -18.05 -16.27
C VAL A 289 -8.88 -18.32 -16.01
N PHE A 290 -8.03 -17.30 -16.00
CA PHE A 290 -6.61 -17.43 -15.69
C PHE A 290 -6.39 -17.95 -14.27
N VAL A 291 -7.05 -17.34 -13.27
CA VAL A 291 -6.90 -17.71 -11.86
C VAL A 291 -7.34 -19.15 -11.62
N GLN A 292 -8.32 -19.66 -12.36
CA GLN A 292 -8.74 -21.07 -12.25
C GLN A 292 -7.77 -22.08 -12.85
N LYS A 293 -6.92 -21.68 -13.79
CA LYS A 293 -5.97 -22.56 -14.49
C LYS A 293 -4.67 -22.78 -13.71
N MET A 294 -4.70 -22.81 -12.38
CA MET A 294 -3.48 -23.05 -11.61
C MET A 294 -2.84 -24.37 -12.05
N GLU A 295 -1.65 -24.27 -12.63
CA GLU A 295 -0.96 -25.41 -13.24
C GLU A 295 -0.51 -26.42 -12.18
N ASP A 296 -0.56 -27.70 -12.55
CA ASP A 296 0.00 -28.76 -11.73
C ASP A 296 1.53 -28.78 -11.91
N LEU A 297 2.23 -28.00 -11.10
CA LEU A 297 3.69 -27.85 -11.15
C LEU A 297 4.40 -29.16 -10.76
N SER A 298 5.48 -29.52 -11.44
CA SER A 298 6.35 -30.59 -10.94
C SER A 298 7.03 -30.18 -9.62
N GLU A 299 7.46 -31.15 -8.82
CA GLU A 299 8.20 -30.86 -7.57
C GLU A 299 9.49 -30.08 -7.86
N GLU A 300 10.15 -30.35 -8.99
CA GLU A 300 11.36 -29.63 -9.40
C GLU A 300 11.08 -28.15 -9.69
N GLU A 301 10.00 -27.85 -10.41
CA GLU A 301 9.59 -26.46 -10.70
C GLU A 301 9.17 -25.73 -9.43
N PHE A 302 8.43 -26.40 -8.54
CA PHE A 302 8.03 -25.85 -7.25
C PHE A 302 9.25 -25.43 -6.42
N GLN A 303 10.27 -26.28 -6.33
CA GLN A 303 11.51 -25.95 -5.61
C GLN A 303 12.31 -24.83 -6.28
N LYS A 304 12.27 -24.71 -7.62
CA LYS A 304 12.87 -23.57 -8.33
C LYS A 304 12.18 -22.25 -7.96
N HIS A 305 10.85 -22.23 -7.84
CA HIS A 305 10.11 -21.04 -7.41
C HIS A 305 10.43 -20.66 -5.96
N ILE A 306 10.50 -21.64 -5.04
CA ILE A 306 10.95 -21.41 -3.66
C ILE A 306 12.33 -20.77 -3.65
N THR A 307 13.29 -21.39 -4.35
CA THR A 307 14.69 -20.91 -4.39
C THR A 307 14.78 -19.48 -4.95
N ALA A 308 14.06 -19.20 -6.04
CA ALA A 308 14.00 -17.87 -6.64
C ALA A 308 13.41 -16.84 -5.67
N LEU A 309 12.35 -17.20 -4.94
CA LEU A 309 11.73 -16.32 -3.96
C LEU A 309 12.65 -16.08 -2.75
N VAL A 310 13.37 -17.10 -2.27
CA VAL A 310 14.38 -16.98 -1.22
C VAL A 310 15.47 -15.99 -1.62
N VAL A 311 16.02 -16.13 -2.83
CA VAL A 311 17.05 -15.21 -3.35
C VAL A 311 16.51 -13.78 -3.41
N ARG A 312 15.27 -13.59 -3.89
CA ARG A 312 14.63 -12.27 -3.98
C ARG A 312 14.42 -11.63 -2.60
N ARG A 313 14.01 -12.41 -1.61
CA ARG A 313 13.74 -11.94 -0.24
C ARG A 313 15.02 -11.64 0.54
N LEU A 314 16.09 -12.39 0.32
CA LEU A 314 17.38 -12.16 0.97
C LEU A 314 18.29 -11.16 0.20
N ASP A 315 17.82 -10.55 -0.90
CA ASP A 315 18.60 -9.55 -1.61
C ASP A 315 18.88 -8.36 -0.70
N LYS A 316 20.17 -8.11 -0.44
CA LYS A 316 20.58 -7.09 0.51
C LYS A 316 20.39 -5.70 -0.11
N PRO A 317 19.92 -4.70 0.66
CA PRO A 317 19.86 -3.33 0.19
C PRO A 317 21.22 -2.87 -0.36
N LYS A 318 21.20 -2.24 -1.54
CA LYS A 318 22.42 -1.73 -2.19
C LYS A 318 22.76 -0.29 -1.77
N LYS A 319 21.86 0.35 -1.03
CA LYS A 319 21.95 1.75 -0.59
C LYS A 319 21.35 1.89 0.81
N LEU A 320 21.91 2.79 1.61
CA LEU A 320 21.39 3.17 2.93
C LEU A 320 19.90 3.56 2.90
N THR A 321 19.47 4.27 1.84
CA THR A 321 18.06 4.68 1.67
C THR A 321 17.12 3.49 1.49
N SER A 322 17.56 2.43 0.81
CA SER A 322 16.77 1.21 0.61
C SER A 322 16.63 0.41 1.90
N GLU A 323 17.71 0.32 2.70
CA GLU A 323 17.66 -0.29 4.03
C GLU A 323 16.76 0.50 4.98
N THR A 324 16.94 1.82 5.02
CA THR A 324 16.12 2.71 5.86
C THR A 324 14.65 2.61 5.47
N ALA A 325 14.31 2.57 4.17
CA ALA A 325 12.94 2.43 3.70
C ALA A 325 12.28 1.13 4.17
N ARG A 326 13.03 0.03 4.22
CA ARG A 326 12.54 -1.26 4.72
C ARG A 326 12.21 -1.19 6.21
N HIS A 327 13.12 -0.65 7.03
CA HIS A 327 12.87 -0.45 8.46
C HIS A 327 11.72 0.52 8.71
N TRP A 328 11.65 1.60 7.92
CA TRP A 328 10.58 2.57 8.00
C TRP A 328 9.22 1.96 7.64
N GLY A 329 9.17 1.02 6.70
CA GLY A 329 7.97 0.25 6.40
C GLY A 329 7.44 -0.53 7.62
N GLU A 330 8.31 -1.21 8.38
CA GLU A 330 7.92 -1.92 9.60
C GLU A 330 7.42 -0.99 10.71
N ILE A 331 8.03 0.20 10.83
CA ILE A 331 7.62 1.25 11.78
C ILE A 331 6.26 1.84 11.39
N LEU A 332 6.10 2.25 10.13
CA LEU A 332 4.84 2.77 9.59
C LEU A 332 3.73 1.73 9.58
N ALA A 333 4.03 0.43 9.49
CA ALA A 333 3.06 -0.63 9.63
C ALA A 333 2.74 -0.96 11.10
N GLN A 334 3.51 -0.44 12.07
CA GLN A 334 3.47 -0.83 13.49
C GLN A 334 3.66 -2.34 13.73
N GLN A 335 4.32 -3.02 12.79
CA GLN A 335 4.62 -4.44 12.91
C GLN A 335 6.01 -4.65 13.55
N TYR A 336 6.97 -3.75 13.29
CA TYR A 336 8.30 -3.77 13.93
C TYR A 336 9.07 -5.10 13.78
N ASN A 337 8.80 -5.88 12.73
CA ASN A 337 9.52 -7.12 12.47
C ASN A 337 10.73 -6.83 11.58
N PHE A 338 11.80 -6.28 12.16
CA PHE A 338 12.99 -5.89 11.39
C PHE A 338 13.74 -7.07 10.78
N ASP A 339 13.61 -8.26 11.38
CA ASP A 339 14.22 -9.51 10.90
C ASP A 339 13.27 -10.35 10.01
N ARG A 340 12.17 -9.75 9.54
CA ARG A 340 11.11 -10.42 8.79
C ARG A 340 11.61 -11.32 7.67
N ASP A 341 12.56 -10.86 6.86
CA ASP A 341 13.01 -11.66 5.71
C ASP A 341 13.67 -12.96 6.13
N ASN A 342 14.48 -12.97 7.19
CA ASN A 342 15.08 -14.22 7.66
C ASN A 342 14.00 -15.16 8.22
N ILE A 343 13.09 -14.63 9.04
CA ILE A 343 11.99 -15.41 9.64
C ILE A 343 11.09 -16.01 8.54
N GLU A 344 10.64 -15.18 7.62
CA GLU A 344 9.73 -15.60 6.54
C GLU A 344 10.43 -16.52 5.53
N VAL A 345 11.73 -16.33 5.25
CA VAL A 345 12.50 -17.25 4.39
C VAL A 345 12.71 -18.62 5.03
N GLU A 346 12.97 -18.68 6.34
CA GLU A 346 13.06 -19.97 7.03
C GLU A 346 11.72 -20.70 6.99
N PHE A 347 10.60 -19.99 7.13
CA PHE A 347 9.27 -20.59 6.93
C PHE A 347 9.03 -21.03 5.49
N LEU A 348 9.38 -20.20 4.50
CA LEU A 348 9.19 -20.45 3.07
C LEU A 348 9.83 -21.77 2.62
N LYS A 349 11.03 -22.10 3.13
CA LYS A 349 11.73 -23.36 2.83
C LYS A 349 10.97 -24.60 3.33
N THR A 350 10.04 -24.44 4.26
CA THR A 350 9.25 -25.55 4.82
C THR A 350 7.91 -25.77 4.13
N ILE A 351 7.49 -24.86 3.24
CA ILE A 351 6.21 -24.94 2.56
C ILE A 351 6.20 -26.10 1.58
N THR A 352 5.13 -26.89 1.65
CA THR A 352 4.89 -27.99 0.71
C THR A 352 3.96 -27.57 -0.43
N LYS A 353 4.05 -28.26 -1.56
CA LYS A 353 3.12 -28.06 -2.69
C LYS A 353 1.66 -28.27 -2.28
N GLU A 354 1.39 -29.25 -1.42
CA GLU A 354 0.03 -29.53 -0.91
C GLU A 354 -0.53 -28.35 -0.10
N GLU A 355 0.28 -27.75 0.78
CA GLU A 355 -0.13 -26.57 1.54
C GLU A 355 -0.47 -25.38 0.64
N LEU A 356 0.34 -25.14 -0.39
CA LEU A 356 0.07 -24.08 -1.37
C LEU A 356 -1.23 -24.35 -2.15
N LEU A 357 -1.45 -25.59 -2.60
CA LEU A 357 -2.66 -25.98 -3.31
C LEU A 357 -3.90 -25.86 -2.43
N ASN A 358 -3.81 -26.22 -1.16
CA ASN A 358 -4.91 -26.06 -0.21
C ASN A 358 -5.22 -24.58 0.04
N PHE A 359 -4.19 -23.75 0.23
CA PHE A 359 -4.36 -22.29 0.31
C PHE A 359 -5.04 -21.72 -0.94
N TYR A 360 -4.61 -22.18 -2.12
CA TYR A 360 -5.22 -21.77 -3.38
C TYR A 360 -6.70 -22.16 -3.47
N LYS A 361 -7.02 -23.43 -3.18
CA LYS A 361 -8.40 -23.96 -3.21
C LYS A 361 -9.32 -23.33 -2.18
N GLU A 362 -8.76 -22.84 -1.07
CA GLU A 362 -9.53 -22.21 -0.01
C GLU A 362 -9.89 -20.74 -0.32
N HIS A 363 -9.03 -20.04 -1.09
CA HIS A 363 -9.15 -18.59 -1.30
C HIS A 363 -9.48 -18.16 -2.75
N PHE A 364 -9.11 -18.93 -3.77
CA PHE A 364 -9.14 -18.45 -5.17
C PHE A 364 -9.88 -19.35 -6.15
N SER A 365 -10.13 -20.62 -5.85
CA SER A 365 -10.92 -21.50 -6.74
C SER A 365 -12.39 -21.05 -6.80
N TRP A 366 -13.11 -21.40 -7.88
CA TRP A 366 -14.55 -21.22 -7.92
C TRP A 366 -15.21 -22.01 -6.78
N GLY A 367 -16.19 -21.39 -6.11
CA GLY A 367 -16.85 -21.98 -4.93
C GLY A 367 -15.97 -22.10 -3.68
N ALA A 368 -14.74 -21.55 -3.68
CA ALA A 368 -13.85 -21.62 -2.54
C ALA A 368 -14.46 -20.94 -1.29
N PRO A 369 -14.42 -21.58 -0.12
CA PRO A 369 -15.20 -21.16 1.05
C PRO A 369 -14.72 -19.82 1.65
N LYS A 370 -13.45 -19.45 1.47
CA LYS A 370 -12.91 -18.17 1.93
C LYS A 370 -12.69 -17.17 0.79
N ARG A 371 -13.23 -17.42 -0.41
CA ARG A 371 -13.09 -16.51 -1.55
C ARG A 371 -13.73 -15.16 -1.25
N ARG A 372 -12.97 -14.08 -1.45
CA ARG A 372 -13.43 -12.70 -1.30
C ARG A 372 -12.94 -11.91 -2.50
N LYS A 373 -13.84 -11.50 -3.40
CA LYS A 373 -13.49 -10.81 -4.65
C LYS A 373 -14.08 -9.40 -4.66
N LEU A 374 -13.25 -8.42 -5.01
CA LEU A 374 -13.65 -7.08 -5.41
C LEU A 374 -13.03 -6.81 -6.79
N THR A 375 -13.83 -6.36 -7.75
CA THR A 375 -13.34 -5.91 -9.06
C THR A 375 -13.79 -4.50 -9.35
N ILE A 376 -12.87 -3.65 -9.81
CA ILE A 376 -13.17 -2.29 -10.24
C ILE A 376 -13.15 -2.24 -11.74
N HIS A 377 -14.23 -1.78 -12.35
CA HIS A 377 -14.34 -1.60 -13.80
C HIS A 377 -14.26 -0.11 -14.12
N VAL A 378 -13.24 0.29 -14.86
CA VAL A 378 -13.12 1.65 -15.40
C VAL A 378 -13.42 1.59 -16.89
N LYS A 379 -14.58 2.11 -17.28
CA LYS A 379 -15.03 2.22 -18.67
C LYS A 379 -14.26 3.32 -19.41
N PRO A 380 -14.06 3.17 -20.73
CA PRO A 380 -13.49 4.23 -21.54
C PRO A 380 -14.44 5.42 -21.61
N ALA A 381 -13.92 6.58 -21.98
CA ALA A 381 -14.74 7.76 -22.27
C ALA A 381 -15.73 7.45 -23.41
N GLU A 382 -17.00 7.86 -23.26
CA GLU A 382 -17.94 7.82 -24.37
C GLU A 382 -17.39 8.59 -25.59
N ALA A 383 -17.50 7.99 -26.77
CA ALA A 383 -17.14 8.67 -28.02
C ALA A 383 -18.02 9.92 -28.18
N ALA A 384 -17.41 11.06 -28.51
CA ALA A 384 -18.16 12.30 -28.69
C ALA A 384 -19.29 12.11 -29.72
N PRO A 385 -20.52 12.62 -29.46
CA PRO A 385 -21.62 12.51 -30.40
C PRO A 385 -21.24 13.20 -31.71
N GLY A 386 -21.02 12.40 -32.77
CA GLY A 386 -20.53 12.88 -34.07
C GLY A 386 -19.33 12.12 -34.66
N THR A 387 -18.81 11.09 -34.00
CA THR A 387 -17.79 10.16 -34.56
C THR A 387 -18.35 8.78 -34.89
N GLU A 388 -19.64 8.71 -35.21
CA GLU A 388 -20.25 7.52 -35.82
C GLU A 388 -20.09 7.57 -37.35
N GLU A 389 -18.89 7.38 -37.86
CA GLU A 389 -18.66 6.94 -39.25
C GLU A 389 -17.17 6.59 -39.38
N GLN A 390 -16.85 5.29 -39.25
CA GLN A 390 -15.59 4.57 -39.52
C GLN A 390 -15.10 3.60 -38.42
N GLY A 391 -15.95 3.22 -37.46
CA GLY A 391 -15.67 2.15 -36.48
C GLY A 391 -16.63 0.96 -36.51
N ALA A 392 -17.65 0.96 -37.38
CA ALA A 392 -18.74 -0.01 -37.36
C ALA A 392 -18.34 -1.44 -37.79
N GLU A 393 -17.12 -1.67 -38.27
CA GLU A 393 -16.63 -3.01 -38.63
C GLU A 393 -15.81 -3.71 -37.53
N ALA A 394 -15.45 -3.03 -36.43
CA ALA A 394 -14.74 -3.66 -35.30
C ALA A 394 -15.69 -4.14 -34.17
N ALA A 395 -16.98 -3.79 -34.24
CA ALA A 395 -17.99 -4.13 -33.24
C ALA A 395 -18.74 -5.46 -33.49
N GLN A 396 -18.33 -6.25 -34.49
CA GLN A 396 -18.95 -7.55 -34.83
C GLN A 396 -18.00 -8.76 -34.73
N GLN A 397 -16.98 -8.68 -33.86
CA GLN A 397 -16.27 -9.86 -33.36
C GLN A 397 -16.45 -10.01 -31.85
N THR A 398 -17.68 -9.93 -31.38
CA THR A 398 -18.12 -10.73 -30.23
C THR A 398 -18.52 -12.09 -30.77
N THR A 399 -17.52 -12.94 -31.03
CA THR A 399 -17.77 -14.37 -30.85
C THR A 399 -18.26 -14.53 -29.43
N GLU A 400 -19.44 -15.12 -29.28
CA GLU A 400 -19.93 -15.74 -28.07
C GLU A 400 -18.77 -16.51 -27.43
N THR A 401 -18.06 -15.86 -26.52
CA THR A 401 -17.23 -16.57 -25.57
C THR A 401 -18.26 -17.13 -24.61
N ASN A 402 -18.51 -18.43 -24.71
CA ASN A 402 -19.23 -19.16 -23.69
C ASN A 402 -18.49 -18.91 -22.38
N SER A 403 -18.90 -17.89 -21.63
CA SER A 403 -18.39 -17.65 -20.29
C SER A 403 -18.57 -18.96 -19.54
N PRO A 404 -17.52 -19.49 -18.88
CA PRO A 404 -17.64 -20.73 -18.14
C PRO A 404 -18.88 -20.67 -17.25
N PRO A 405 -19.76 -21.69 -17.27
CA PRO A 405 -21.06 -21.65 -16.59
C PRO A 405 -20.96 -21.42 -15.08
N ASP A 406 -19.77 -21.55 -14.50
CA ASP A 406 -19.49 -21.48 -13.07
C ASP A 406 -18.92 -20.12 -12.59
N ILE A 407 -18.77 -19.10 -13.45
CA ILE A 407 -18.26 -17.79 -13.00
C ILE A 407 -19.32 -17.11 -12.11
N PRO A 408 -19.00 -16.78 -10.84
CA PRO A 408 -19.96 -16.11 -9.95
C PRO A 408 -20.29 -14.70 -10.45
N VAL A 409 -21.58 -14.40 -10.57
CA VAL A 409 -22.04 -13.04 -10.93
C VAL A 409 -21.77 -12.08 -9.75
N PRO A 410 -21.03 -10.98 -9.96
CA PRO A 410 -20.71 -10.06 -8.88
C PRO A 410 -21.90 -9.15 -8.52
N GLN A 411 -22.00 -8.80 -7.24
CA GLN A 411 -22.93 -7.79 -6.74
C GLN A 411 -22.41 -6.38 -7.06
N GLU A 412 -23.26 -5.54 -7.66
CA GLU A 412 -22.92 -4.16 -8.00
C GLU A 412 -22.87 -3.28 -6.73
N ILE A 413 -21.80 -2.50 -6.59
CA ILE A 413 -21.67 -1.45 -5.59
C ILE A 413 -22.09 -0.13 -6.23
N THR A 414 -23.21 0.43 -5.79
CA THR A 414 -23.72 1.72 -6.28
C THR A 414 -23.29 2.89 -5.40
N ASP A 415 -23.20 2.65 -4.08
CA ASP A 415 -22.85 3.63 -3.06
C ASP A 415 -21.69 3.10 -2.18
N VAL A 416 -20.58 3.84 -2.18
CA VAL A 416 -19.35 3.49 -1.45
C VAL A 416 -19.58 3.52 0.07
N THR A 417 -20.33 4.48 0.58
CA THR A 417 -20.59 4.65 2.01
C THR A 417 -21.53 3.55 2.50
N ALA A 418 -22.60 3.28 1.77
CA ALA A 418 -23.51 2.18 2.08
C ALA A 418 -22.79 0.83 2.06
N PHE A 419 -21.94 0.59 1.07
CA PHE A 419 -21.12 -0.62 0.98
C PHE A 419 -20.23 -0.81 2.22
N LYS A 420 -19.45 0.22 2.58
CA LYS A 420 -18.56 0.16 3.76
C LYS A 420 -19.32 0.00 5.07
N SER A 421 -20.40 0.76 5.25
CA SER A 421 -21.16 0.78 6.51
C SER A 421 -21.80 -0.55 6.89
N ASN A 422 -22.05 -1.42 5.90
CA ASN A 422 -22.66 -2.74 6.10
C ASN A 422 -21.65 -3.87 6.26
N LEU A 423 -20.34 -3.58 6.21
CA LEU A 423 -19.29 -4.59 6.25
C LEU A 423 -18.44 -4.48 7.53
N PRO A 424 -17.97 -5.63 8.06
CA PRO A 424 -17.03 -5.62 9.17
C PRO A 424 -15.67 -5.04 8.76
N LEU A 425 -14.90 -4.58 9.75
CA LEU A 425 -13.52 -4.14 9.58
C LEU A 425 -12.57 -5.18 10.17
N HIS A 426 -11.44 -5.42 9.48
CA HIS A 426 -10.37 -6.25 10.03
C HIS A 426 -9.75 -5.61 11.29
N PRO A 427 -9.29 -6.42 12.26
CA PRO A 427 -8.56 -5.90 13.40
C PRO A 427 -7.15 -5.43 12.99
N HIS A 428 -6.50 -4.64 13.84
CA HIS A 428 -5.06 -4.37 13.69
C HIS A 428 -4.24 -5.58 14.11
N LEU A 429 -3.13 -5.82 13.42
CA LEU A 429 -2.13 -6.76 13.90
C LEU A 429 -1.40 -6.17 15.11
N PRO A 430 -1.14 -6.98 16.14
CA PRO A 430 -0.28 -6.54 17.23
C PRO A 430 1.15 -6.33 16.71
N PRO A 431 1.93 -5.44 17.35
CA PRO A 431 3.38 -5.39 17.21
C PRO A 431 4.03 -6.77 17.29
N TYR A 432 5.05 -7.02 16.48
CA TYR A 432 5.81 -8.26 16.50
C TYR A 432 6.38 -8.53 17.89
N GLN A 433 6.17 -9.77 18.38
CA GLN A 433 6.69 -10.24 19.66
C GLN A 433 7.47 -11.54 19.42
N PRO A 434 8.81 -11.52 19.47
CA PRO A 434 9.65 -12.68 19.14
C PRO A 434 9.29 -13.96 19.90
N HIS A 435 8.83 -13.83 21.14
CA HIS A 435 8.54 -14.96 22.04
C HIS A 435 7.07 -15.43 22.02
N LYS A 436 6.20 -14.79 21.23
CA LYS A 436 4.77 -15.15 21.14
C LYS A 436 4.30 -15.46 19.72
N ASP A 437 5.21 -15.40 18.73
CA ASP A 437 4.89 -15.80 17.38
C ASP A 437 4.77 -17.34 17.33
N PRO A 438 3.56 -17.90 17.11
CA PRO A 438 3.36 -19.35 17.04
C PRO A 438 4.19 -20.00 15.93
N ASP A 439 4.54 -19.25 14.87
CA ASP A 439 5.35 -19.75 13.76
C ASP A 439 6.85 -19.81 14.11
N PHE A 440 7.33 -19.00 15.07
CA PHE A 440 8.70 -19.10 15.62
C PHE A 440 8.88 -20.33 16.52
N VAL A 441 7.83 -20.75 17.23
CA VAL A 441 7.85 -21.98 18.04
C VAL A 441 7.89 -23.23 17.15
N LEU A 442 7.22 -23.18 15.99
CA LEU A 442 7.20 -24.30 15.02
C LEU A 442 8.54 -24.50 14.31
N SER A 443 9.28 -23.43 13.99
CA SER A 443 10.60 -23.54 13.36
C SER A 443 11.66 -24.12 14.31
N GLN A 444 11.59 -23.79 15.61
CA GLN A 444 12.43 -24.40 16.66
C GLN A 444 12.08 -25.88 16.93
N GLY A 445 10.82 -26.28 16.74
CA GLY A 445 10.35 -27.65 16.94
C GLY A 445 10.78 -28.62 15.84
N LYS A 446 10.90 -28.17 14.58
CA LYS A 446 11.34 -29.00 13.45
C LYS A 446 12.87 -29.13 13.33
N ALA A 447 13.65 -28.24 13.94
CA ALA A 447 15.12 -28.30 13.94
C ALA A 447 15.72 -29.26 14.98
N LYS A 448 14.89 -30.01 15.73
CA LYS A 448 15.31 -30.91 16.82
C LYS A 448 14.87 -32.38 16.67
N LEU A 449 14.49 -32.82 15.46
CA LEU A 449 14.22 -34.24 15.19
C LEU A 449 15.05 -34.75 14.02
#